data_AF-A0A6N6WQ23-F1
#
_entry.id   AF-A0A6N6WQ23-F1
#
_cell.length_a   1.000
_cell.length_b   1.000
_cell.length_c   1.000
_cell.angle_alpha   90.00
_cell.angle_beta   90.00
_cell.angle_gamma   90.00
#
_symmetry.space_group_name_H-M   'P 1'
#
loop_
_entity.id
_entity.type
_entity.pdbx_description
1 polymer ?
#
loop_
_entity_poly.entity_id
_entity_poly.type
_entity_poly.pdbx_seq_one_letter_code
_entity_poly.pdbx_strand_id
1 'polypeptide(L)'
;MKRLFLAALAATSFATCVHAQSNESGPLVTPAGKLQFERVDRDFVGMLDKEIFDRFGANTLAHFDDIDSANDTVTRMLVQTDSGPVLYDFRHHPPLVQRLGERMTVKRVFWQSDEVVMQSSQGWFRFKRGVLTKLQSSTTTYH
;
A
#
# COMPACT_ATOMS: atom_id res chain seq x y z
N MET A 1 33.04 -45.26 -5.64
CA MET A 1 32.37 -44.59 -4.51
C MET A 1 31.44 -43.50 -5.07
N LYS A 2 30.12 -43.75 -5.09
CA LYS A 2 29.10 -42.81 -5.62
C LYS A 2 28.81 -41.75 -4.57
N ARG A 3 29.04 -40.47 -4.91
CA ARG A 3 28.68 -39.32 -4.06
C ARG A 3 27.22 -38.98 -4.32
N LEU A 4 26.35 -39.21 -3.33
CA LEU A 4 24.98 -38.72 -3.32
C LEU A 4 25.01 -37.34 -2.65
N PHE A 5 24.83 -36.28 -3.43
CA PHE A 5 24.58 -34.95 -2.90
C PHE A 5 23.09 -34.84 -2.56
N LEU A 6 22.77 -34.89 -1.26
CA LEU A 6 21.47 -34.49 -0.75
C LEU A 6 21.40 -32.97 -0.77
N ALA A 7 20.69 -32.41 -1.75
CA ALA A 7 20.27 -31.01 -1.71
C ALA A 7 19.09 -30.88 -0.75
N ALA A 8 19.35 -30.42 0.47
CA ALA A 8 18.29 -30.04 1.40
C ALA A 8 17.73 -28.68 0.96
N LEU A 9 16.54 -28.69 0.36
CA LEU A 9 15.81 -27.47 0.01
C LEU A 9 15.16 -26.91 1.29
N ALA A 10 15.78 -25.88 1.86
CA ALA A 10 15.19 -25.13 2.96
C ALA A 10 14.03 -24.28 2.41
N ALA A 11 12.80 -24.73 2.61
CA ALA A 11 11.62 -23.91 2.36
C ALA A 11 11.51 -22.86 3.47
N THR A 12 12.03 -21.66 3.22
CA THR A 12 11.78 -20.50 4.07
C THR A 12 10.34 -20.06 3.88
N SER A 13 9.48 -20.35 4.86
CA SER A 13 8.13 -19.83 4.93
C SER A 13 8.19 -18.31 5.14
N PHE A 14 8.14 -17.54 4.06
CA PHE A 14 7.84 -16.12 4.16
C PHE A 14 6.37 -15.99 4.55
N ALA A 15 6.10 -15.46 5.74
CA ALA A 15 4.75 -15.09 6.12
C ALA A 15 4.30 -13.95 5.21
N THR A 16 3.46 -14.30 4.24
CA THR A 16 2.95 -13.38 3.22
C THR A 16 1.77 -12.67 3.86
N CYS A 17 2.02 -11.58 4.57
CA CYS A 17 0.97 -10.74 5.11
C CYS A 17 0.27 -10.07 3.93
N VAL A 18 -0.74 -10.75 3.40
CA VAL A 18 -1.76 -10.14 2.55
C VAL A 18 -2.41 -9.08 3.43
N HIS A 19 -1.92 -7.85 3.37
CA HIS A 19 -2.48 -6.76 4.13
C HIS A 19 -3.88 -6.51 3.59
N ALA A 20 -4.86 -6.79 4.45
CA ALA A 20 -6.25 -6.68 4.11
C ALA A 20 -6.60 -5.22 3.84
N GLN A 21 -7.54 -5.03 2.92
CA GLN A 21 -8.19 -3.74 2.76
C GLN A 21 -8.83 -3.35 4.11
N SER A 22 -8.53 -2.14 4.58
CA SER A 22 -9.09 -1.54 5.77
C SER A 22 -9.96 -0.33 5.40
N ASN A 23 -10.85 0.05 6.32
CA ASN A 23 -11.69 1.23 6.26
C ASN A 23 -11.60 2.06 7.56
N GLU A 24 -10.57 1.81 8.37
CA GLU A 24 -10.34 2.50 9.62
C GLU A 24 -10.04 3.98 9.36
N SER A 25 -10.76 4.85 10.06
CA SER A 25 -10.53 6.30 9.97
C SER A 25 -9.40 6.79 10.89
N GLY A 26 -8.76 5.89 11.65
CA GLY A 26 -7.73 6.19 12.63
C GLY A 26 -8.24 6.50 14.05
N PRO A 27 -7.36 6.92 14.97
CA PRO A 27 -5.97 7.30 14.71
C PRO A 27 -5.06 6.09 14.40
N LEU A 28 -4.31 6.18 13.30
CA LEU A 28 -3.28 5.21 12.91
C LEU A 28 -1.90 5.79 13.23
N VAL A 29 -1.03 4.98 13.82
CA VAL A 29 0.33 5.42 14.15
C VAL A 29 1.19 5.31 12.90
N THR A 30 1.84 6.41 12.51
CA THR A 30 2.81 6.44 11.41
C THR A 30 4.12 7.04 11.90
N PRO A 31 5.26 6.81 11.22
CA PRO A 31 6.50 7.53 11.52
C PRO A 31 6.33 9.04 11.36
N ALA A 32 5.42 9.48 10.49
CA ALA A 32 5.18 10.89 10.23
C ALA A 32 4.41 11.62 11.34
N GLY A 33 3.68 10.88 12.19
CA GLY A 33 2.70 11.40 13.14
C GLY A 33 1.45 10.52 13.22
N LYS A 34 0.41 10.96 13.94
CA LYS A 34 -0.87 10.25 14.00
C LYS A 34 -1.74 10.59 12.80
N LEU A 35 -2.02 9.60 11.97
CA LEU A 35 -2.89 9.70 10.80
C LEU A 35 -4.36 9.53 11.20
N GLN A 36 -5.22 10.39 10.69
CA GLN A 36 -6.67 10.28 10.81
C GLN A 36 -7.32 10.71 9.50
N PHE A 37 -8.42 10.05 9.12
CA PHE A 37 -9.28 10.48 8.04
C PHE A 37 -10.60 10.99 8.60
N GLU A 38 -11.06 12.14 8.13
CA GLU A 38 -12.36 12.68 8.49
C GLU A 38 -13.24 12.84 7.25
N ARG A 39 -14.51 12.46 7.35
CA ARG A 39 -15.49 12.69 6.28
C ARG A 39 -15.96 14.13 6.34
N VAL A 40 -15.79 14.87 5.25
CA VAL A 40 -16.28 16.24 5.07
C VAL A 40 -17.10 16.28 3.78
N ASP A 41 -18.42 16.30 3.93
CA ASP A 41 -19.39 16.18 2.82
C ASP A 41 -19.16 14.91 1.97
N ARG A 42 -18.72 15.09 0.72
CA ARG A 42 -18.41 14.02 -0.24
C ARG A 42 -16.94 13.63 -0.25
N ASP A 43 -16.11 14.35 0.48
CA ASP A 43 -14.67 14.15 0.51
C ASP A 43 -14.23 13.56 1.84
N PHE A 44 -13.03 12.98 1.81
CA PHE A 44 -12.26 12.68 3.00
C PHE A 44 -11.10 13.67 3.11
N VAL A 45 -10.81 14.09 4.33
CA VAL A 45 -9.66 14.90 4.70
C VAL A 45 -8.68 14.00 5.43
N GLY A 46 -7.45 13.91 4.93
CA GLY A 46 -6.34 13.24 5.60
C GLY A 46 -5.66 14.25 6.54
N MET A 47 -5.55 13.88 7.81
CA MET A 47 -4.93 14.68 8.85
C MET A 47 -3.76 13.94 9.48
N LEU A 48 -2.68 14.66 9.75
CA LEU A 48 -1.51 14.18 10.47
C LEU A 48 -1.29 15.08 11.67
N ASP A 49 -1.32 14.53 12.88
CA ASP A 49 -1.20 15.31 14.13
C ASP A 49 -2.14 16.53 14.20
N LYS A 50 -3.35 16.36 13.64
CA LYS A 50 -4.42 17.37 13.52
C LYS A 50 -4.22 18.42 12.41
N GLU A 51 -3.15 18.34 11.64
CA GLU A 51 -2.95 19.18 10.46
C GLU A 51 -3.42 18.48 9.20
N ILE A 52 -4.15 19.19 8.35
CA ILE A 52 -4.62 18.66 7.06
C ILE A 52 -3.43 18.55 6.11
N PHE A 53 -3.19 17.35 5.56
CA PHE A 53 -2.14 17.14 4.55
C PHE A 53 -2.67 16.76 3.17
N ASP A 54 -3.89 16.21 3.08
CA ASP A 54 -4.52 15.88 1.80
C ASP A 54 -6.06 15.92 1.90
N ARG A 55 -6.71 16.04 0.75
CA ARG A 55 -8.17 15.96 0.61
C ARG A 55 -8.52 15.27 -0.70
N PHE A 56 -9.42 14.29 -0.65
CA PHE A 56 -9.83 13.51 -1.82
C PHE A 56 -11.30 13.11 -1.78
N GLY A 57 -11.92 12.97 -2.95
CA GLY A 57 -13.27 12.41 -3.09
C GLY A 57 -13.25 10.89 -3.03
N ALA A 58 -14.17 10.30 -2.27
CA ALA A 58 -14.46 8.87 -2.30
C ALA A 58 -15.84 8.58 -1.72
N ASN A 59 -16.55 7.58 -2.27
CA ASN A 59 -17.80 7.12 -1.67
C ASN A 59 -17.60 6.53 -0.26
N THR A 60 -16.56 5.71 -0.09
CA THR A 60 -16.18 5.07 1.17
C THR A 60 -14.68 5.14 1.34
N LEU A 61 -14.20 5.25 2.58
CA LEU A 61 -12.78 5.12 2.87
C LEU A 61 -12.37 3.66 2.67
N ALA A 62 -11.37 3.43 1.83
CA ALA A 62 -10.78 2.12 1.60
C ALA A 62 -9.29 2.31 1.38
N HIS A 63 -8.49 1.62 2.18
CA HIS A 63 -7.04 1.72 2.12
C HIS A 63 -6.38 0.36 2.33
N PHE A 64 -5.14 0.26 1.91
CA PHE A 64 -4.26 -0.87 2.13
C PHE A 64 -3.03 -0.36 2.86
N ASP A 65 -2.62 -1.04 3.92
CA ASP A 65 -1.59 -0.55 4.83
C ASP A 65 -0.31 -1.35 4.69
N ASP A 66 0.83 -0.66 4.71
CA ASP A 66 2.16 -1.27 4.83
C ASP A 66 2.63 -1.12 6.28
N ILE A 67 2.37 -2.16 7.07
CA ILE A 67 2.62 -2.17 8.51
C ILE A 67 4.03 -2.68 8.78
N ASP A 68 4.84 -1.88 9.47
CA ASP A 68 6.10 -2.35 10.01
C ASP A 68 5.83 -3.30 11.19
N SER A 69 6.12 -4.59 10.96
CA SER A 69 5.97 -5.67 11.94
C SER A 69 6.68 -5.44 13.28
N ALA A 70 7.72 -4.59 13.32
CA ALA A 70 8.46 -4.34 14.56
C ALA A 70 7.66 -3.47 15.55
N ASN A 71 6.86 -2.52 15.06
CA ASN A 71 6.27 -1.47 15.89
C ASN A 71 4.77 -1.21 15.59
N ASP A 72 4.15 -2.03 14.73
CA ASP A 72 2.74 -1.89 14.30
C ASP A 72 2.40 -0.49 13.74
N THR A 73 3.40 0.11 13.08
CA THR A 73 3.31 1.44 12.47
C THR A 73 3.03 1.35 10.98
N VAL A 74 2.06 2.12 10.50
CA VAL A 74 1.78 2.26 9.07
C VAL A 74 2.84 3.15 8.43
N THR A 75 3.73 2.56 7.63
CA THR A 75 4.84 3.26 6.98
C THR A 75 4.45 3.82 5.62
N ARG A 76 3.57 3.12 4.91
CA ARG A 76 2.96 3.53 3.65
C ARG A 76 1.49 3.11 3.62
N MET A 77 0.70 3.81 2.83
CA MET A 77 -0.72 3.51 2.67
C MET A 77 -1.16 3.78 1.23
N LEU A 78 -1.91 2.85 0.64
CA LEU A 78 -2.55 3.07 -0.65
C LEU A 78 -4.04 3.29 -0.43
N VAL A 79 -4.53 4.50 -0.68
CA VAL A 79 -5.93 4.87 -0.52
C VAL A 79 -6.65 4.83 -1.86
N GLN A 80 -7.81 4.17 -1.89
CA GLN A 80 -8.71 4.18 -3.03
C GLN A 80 -9.51 5.49 -3.03
N THR A 81 -9.36 6.30 -4.09
CA THR A 81 -10.14 7.52 -4.30
C THR A 81 -10.95 7.45 -5.58
N ASP A 82 -11.85 8.41 -5.78
CA ASP A 82 -12.62 8.53 -7.02
C ASP A 82 -11.72 8.79 -8.22
N SER A 83 -10.59 9.49 -8.05
CA SER A 83 -9.65 9.82 -9.13
C SER A 83 -8.60 8.73 -9.40
N GLY A 84 -8.71 7.59 -8.70
CA GLY A 84 -7.71 6.51 -8.73
C GLY A 84 -6.93 6.43 -7.41
N PRO A 85 -6.02 5.45 -7.27
CA PRO A 85 -5.31 5.24 -6.02
C PRO A 85 -4.32 6.38 -5.71
N VAL A 86 -4.15 6.67 -4.42
CA VAL A 86 -3.14 7.61 -3.92
C VAL A 86 -2.23 6.86 -2.96
N LEU A 87 -0.92 6.93 -3.20
CA LEU A 87 0.09 6.40 -2.30
C LEU A 87 0.56 7.49 -1.34
N TYR A 88 0.40 7.24 -0.05
CA TYR A 88 1.02 8.00 1.02
C TYR A 88 2.26 7.25 1.52
N ASP A 89 3.38 7.95 1.65
CA ASP A 89 4.63 7.43 2.24
C ASP A 89 5.00 8.30 3.46
N PHE A 90 4.75 7.74 4.65
CA PHE A 90 4.92 8.39 5.94
C PHE A 90 6.34 8.24 6.50
N ARG A 91 7.26 7.64 5.74
CA ARG A 91 8.69 7.57 6.12
C ARG A 91 9.41 8.91 5.92
N HIS A 92 8.72 9.88 5.31
CA HIS A 92 9.21 11.23 5.04
C HIS A 92 8.43 12.27 5.86
N HIS A 93 9.09 13.39 6.15
CA HIS A 93 8.45 14.57 6.76
C HIS A 93 8.71 15.80 5.88
N PRO A 94 7.69 16.40 5.24
CA PRO A 94 6.27 15.97 5.24
C PRO A 94 6.06 14.63 4.52
N PRO A 95 4.93 13.92 4.75
CA PRO A 95 4.60 12.70 4.02
C PRO A 95 4.60 12.93 2.51
N LEU A 96 5.11 11.97 1.76
CA LEU A 96 5.07 12.03 0.32
C LEU A 96 3.70 11.53 -0.18
N VAL A 97 2.99 12.39 -0.90
CA VAL A 97 1.69 12.08 -1.49
C VAL A 97 1.82 11.91 -3.00
N GLN A 98 1.55 10.72 -3.51
CA GLN A 98 1.67 10.41 -4.94
C GLN A 98 0.34 9.90 -5.49
N ARG A 99 -0.28 10.68 -6.37
CA ARG A 99 -1.51 10.33 -7.07
C ARG A 99 -1.16 9.50 -8.30
N LEU A 100 -1.66 8.27 -8.43
CA LEU A 100 -1.28 7.37 -9.51
C LEU A 100 -1.90 7.75 -10.87
N GLY A 101 -2.93 8.62 -10.87
CA GLY A 101 -3.53 9.20 -12.08
C GLY A 101 -4.40 8.26 -12.91
N GLU A 102 -4.26 6.95 -12.73
CA GLU A 102 -5.04 5.92 -13.42
C GLU A 102 -6.26 5.50 -12.59
N ARG A 103 -7.45 5.65 -13.17
CA ARG A 103 -8.69 5.21 -12.51
C ARG A 103 -8.78 3.68 -12.55
N MET A 104 -8.56 3.07 -11.40
CA MET A 104 -8.72 1.63 -11.19
C MET A 104 -9.27 1.33 -9.81
N THR A 105 -9.92 0.18 -9.67
CA THR A 105 -10.28 -0.40 -8.38
C THR A 105 -9.22 -1.42 -7.98
N VAL A 106 -8.48 -1.12 -6.93
CA VAL A 106 -7.46 -2.03 -6.38
C VAL A 106 -8.16 -3.09 -5.53
N LYS A 107 -7.83 -4.36 -5.79
CA LYS A 107 -8.37 -5.53 -5.08
C LYS A 107 -7.39 -6.09 -4.07
N ARG A 108 -6.10 -6.06 -4.40
CA ARG A 108 -5.00 -6.52 -3.55
C ARG A 108 -3.79 -5.63 -3.75
N VAL A 109 -3.03 -5.47 -2.68
CA VAL A 109 -1.77 -4.74 -2.67
C VAL A 109 -0.68 -5.65 -2.12
N PHE A 110 0.48 -5.61 -2.74
CA PHE A 110 1.68 -6.31 -2.34
C PHE A 110 2.79 -5.28 -2.17
N TRP A 111 3.21 -5.09 -0.93
CA TRP A 111 4.23 -4.13 -0.56
C TRP A 111 5.62 -4.73 -0.74
N GLN A 112 6.51 -3.97 -1.37
CA GLN A 112 7.92 -4.30 -1.54
C GLN A 112 8.76 -3.09 -1.12
N SER A 113 10.06 -3.24 -0.86
CA SER A 113 10.87 -2.19 -0.21
C SER A 113 10.73 -0.79 -0.84
N ASP A 114 10.77 -0.70 -2.18
CA ASP A 114 10.68 0.57 -2.92
C ASP A 114 9.57 0.62 -3.98
N GLU A 115 8.71 -0.40 -4.01
CA GLU A 115 7.58 -0.46 -4.94
C GLU A 115 6.33 -1.03 -4.29
N VAL A 116 5.18 -0.74 -4.90
CA VAL A 116 3.89 -1.31 -4.55
C VAL A 116 3.30 -1.96 -5.80
N VAL A 117 2.85 -3.20 -5.65
CA VAL A 117 2.20 -3.95 -6.72
C VAL A 117 0.72 -4.08 -6.39
N MET A 118 -0.11 -3.74 -7.36
CA MET A 118 -1.56 -3.69 -7.23
C MET A 118 -2.19 -4.69 -8.19
N GLN A 119 -3.12 -5.47 -7.68
CA GLN A 119 -4.02 -6.28 -8.49
C GLN A 119 -5.33 -5.53 -8.69
N SER A 120 -5.77 -5.37 -9.93
CA SER A 120 -7.10 -4.85 -10.28
C SER A 120 -7.83 -5.82 -11.22
N SER A 121 -9.07 -5.52 -11.59
CA SER A 121 -9.76 -6.25 -12.66
C SER A 121 -9.10 -6.06 -14.04
N GLN A 122 -8.37 -4.97 -14.24
CA GLN A 122 -7.72 -4.63 -15.51
C GLN A 122 -6.34 -5.28 -15.68
N GLY A 123 -5.89 -6.01 -14.66
CA GLY A 123 -4.58 -6.66 -14.59
C GLY A 123 -3.75 -6.19 -13.41
N TRP A 124 -2.45 -6.44 -13.50
CA TRP A 124 -1.46 -6.13 -12.47
C TRP A 124 -0.73 -4.83 -12.81
N PHE A 125 -0.47 -4.02 -11.80
CA PHE A 125 0.18 -2.74 -11.91
C PHE A 125 1.29 -2.62 -10.88
N ARG A 126 2.41 -2.02 -11.26
CA ARG A 126 3.53 -1.74 -10.38
C ARG A 126 3.73 -0.24 -10.32
N PHE A 127 3.82 0.30 -9.13
CA PHE A 127 4.16 1.70 -8.91
C PHE A 127 5.49 1.78 -8.16
N LYS A 128 6.48 2.41 -8.80
CA LYS A 128 7.84 2.53 -8.27
C LYS A 128 8.38 3.91 -8.64
N ARG A 129 8.83 4.66 -7.63
CA ARG A 129 9.48 5.98 -7.82
C ARG A 129 8.68 6.91 -8.74
N GLY A 130 7.37 7.02 -8.52
CA GLY A 130 6.48 7.89 -9.30
C GLY A 130 6.03 7.33 -10.65
N VAL A 131 6.51 6.15 -11.07
CA VAL A 131 6.15 5.54 -12.35
C VAL A 131 5.16 4.40 -12.15
N LEU A 132 3.99 4.52 -12.77
CA LEU A 132 2.99 3.45 -12.86
C LEU A 132 3.23 2.63 -14.14
N THR A 133 3.39 1.32 -14.00
CA THR A 133 3.60 0.39 -15.11
C THR A 133 2.56 -0.72 -15.04
N LYS A 134 1.82 -0.93 -16.14
CA LYS A 134 0.99 -2.12 -16.30
C LYS A 134 1.87 -3.33 -16.59
N LEU A 135 1.77 -4.38 -15.79
CA LEU A 135 2.57 -5.58 -15.94
C LEU A 135 1.92 -6.50 -17.00
N GLN A 136 2.70 -6.92 -18.00
CA GLN A 136 2.28 -7.93 -18.96
C GLN A 136 2.78 -9.30 -18.46
N SER A 137 1.86 -10.15 -17.98
CA SER A 137 2.14 -11.50 -17.49
C SER A 137 3.23 -11.56 -16.40
N SER A 138 2.84 -11.52 -15.12
CA SER A 138 3.80 -11.77 -14.03
C SER A 138 3.97 -13.28 -13.83
N THR A 139 5.14 -13.83 -14.17
CA THR A 139 5.63 -15.08 -13.56
C THR A 139 6.05 -14.87 -12.10
N THR A 140 6.12 -13.62 -11.64
CA THR A 140 6.39 -13.25 -10.26
C THR A 140 5.16 -13.52 -9.39
N THR A 141 5.32 -14.42 -8.42
CA THR A 141 4.38 -14.56 -7.31
C THR A 141 4.66 -13.45 -6.32
N TYR A 142 3.69 -12.56 -6.13
CA TYR A 142 3.72 -11.56 -5.08
C TYR A 142 3.12 -12.15 -3.82
N HIS A 143 3.74 -11.82 -2.70
CA HIS A 143 3.47 -12.35 -1.37
C HIS A 143 3.23 -11.18 -0.43
#